data_AF-A0A0D9ALP9-F1
#
_entry.id   AF-A0A0D9ALP9-F1
#
_cell.length_a   1.000
_cell.length_b   1.000
_cell.length_c   1.000
_cell.angle_alpha   90.00
_cell.angle_beta   90.00
_cell.angle_gamma   90.00
#
_symmetry.space_group_name_H-M   'P 1'
#
loop_
_entity.id
_entity.type
_entity.pdbx_description
1 polymer ?
#
loop_
_entity_poly.entity_id
_entity_poly.type
_entity_poly.pdbx_seq_one_letter_code
_entity_poly.pdbx_strand_id
1 'polypeptide(L)'
;MAAIHIGISGWRYAPWRGDFYPKGLTQKNELRFASRAVNSIEINGSFYALQRPELYTGWYDETPKGFVFSVKAPRYITHILRLRDVEKPIANFLASGVLALKDKLGPMLWQFPPSFKFDAALFETFLKLLPHDTEAALEMAKGCEARMEGRSYLQIDRKRRLRHAVEIRNQSFVDPAFVALLRKYKVALVVADTAGKWPYREDLTSDFVYIRLHGAEELYTSGYSEEALDNWCQRITLWNQGGQPDDAHLISDDKPPSRQAREVYCYFDNDVKVRAPYDARQLLRRLGLEENLETTPGHLEGALA
;
A
#
# COMPACT_ATOMS: atom_id res chain seq x y z
N MET A 1 -13.79 15.16 -6.34
CA MET A 1 -13.77 13.80 -5.76
C MET A 1 -12.36 13.51 -5.29
N ALA A 2 -12.19 12.76 -4.20
CA ALA A 2 -10.87 12.33 -3.75
C ALA A 2 -10.29 11.27 -4.71
N ALA A 3 -8.97 11.13 -4.79
CA ALA A 3 -8.34 10.21 -5.74
C ALA A 3 -8.60 8.73 -5.40
N ILE A 4 -8.68 7.89 -6.44
CA ILE A 4 -8.76 6.44 -6.33
C ILE A 4 -7.53 5.84 -7.03
N HIS A 5 -6.74 5.09 -6.26
CA HIS A 5 -5.49 4.48 -6.67
C HIS A 5 -5.67 2.96 -6.68
N ILE A 6 -5.73 2.36 -7.87
CA ILE A 6 -5.86 0.91 -8.08
C ILE A 6 -4.58 0.39 -8.71
N GLY A 7 -4.03 -0.66 -8.13
CA GLY A 7 -2.71 -1.13 -8.47
C GLY A 7 -2.42 -2.57 -8.13
N ILE A 8 -1.15 -2.90 -8.25
CA ILE A 8 -0.54 -4.20 -7.98
C ILE A 8 0.50 -4.08 -6.86
N SER A 9 0.74 -5.19 -6.17
CA SER A 9 1.71 -5.30 -5.08
C SER A 9 3.06 -5.82 -5.60
N GLY A 10 3.90 -4.92 -6.09
CA GLY A 10 5.15 -5.26 -6.79
C GLY A 10 4.96 -5.45 -8.30
N TRP A 11 6.08 -5.51 -9.03
CA TRP A 11 6.08 -5.54 -10.51
C TRP A 11 7.21 -6.39 -11.10
N ARG A 12 7.88 -7.23 -10.30
CA ARG A 12 9.01 -8.04 -10.78
C ARG A 12 8.73 -9.51 -10.54
N TYR A 13 7.88 -10.07 -11.39
CA TYR A 13 7.45 -11.45 -11.31
C TYR A 13 7.73 -12.19 -12.62
N ALA A 14 8.54 -13.25 -12.56
CA ALA A 14 8.90 -14.04 -13.74
C ALA A 14 7.68 -14.61 -14.50
N PRO A 15 6.61 -15.10 -13.83
CA PRO A 15 5.42 -15.62 -14.51
C PRO A 15 4.66 -14.59 -15.36
N TRP A 16 4.87 -13.29 -15.13
CA TRP A 16 4.16 -12.24 -15.87
C TRP A 16 4.77 -12.01 -17.26
N ARG A 17 5.96 -12.53 -17.53
CA ARG A 17 6.69 -12.33 -18.80
C ARG A 17 6.14 -13.21 -19.90
N GLY A 18 5.77 -12.58 -21.01
CA GLY A 18 5.11 -13.24 -22.15
C GLY A 18 3.59 -13.34 -22.00
N ASP A 19 3.03 -12.79 -20.91
CA ASP A 19 1.60 -12.64 -20.64
C ASP A 19 1.30 -11.17 -20.36
N PHE A 20 1.25 -10.74 -19.08
CA PHE A 20 1.07 -9.33 -18.73
C PHE A 20 2.16 -8.43 -19.34
N TYR A 21 3.43 -8.83 -19.21
CA TYR A 21 4.53 -8.19 -19.92
C TYR A 21 4.66 -8.77 -21.32
N PRO A 22 4.63 -7.95 -22.38
CA PRO A 22 4.74 -8.42 -23.76
C PRO A 22 6.07 -9.15 -24.01
N LYS A 23 6.05 -10.09 -24.96
CA LYS A 23 7.27 -10.77 -25.42
C LYS A 23 8.29 -9.73 -25.91
N GLY A 24 9.53 -9.86 -25.44
CA GLY A 24 10.63 -8.94 -25.78
C GLY A 24 10.80 -7.75 -24.83
N LEU A 25 9.88 -7.53 -23.88
CA LEU A 25 10.09 -6.50 -22.84
C LEU A 25 11.28 -6.90 -21.94
N THR A 26 12.29 -6.04 -21.89
CA THR A 26 13.43 -6.24 -20.98
C THR A 26 13.03 -5.93 -19.53
N GLN A 27 13.61 -6.64 -18.56
CA GLN A 27 13.28 -6.47 -17.13
C GLN A 27 13.42 -5.02 -16.64
N LYS A 28 14.42 -4.27 -17.14
CA LYS A 28 14.61 -2.86 -16.77
C LYS A 28 13.43 -1.96 -17.13
N ASN A 29 12.60 -2.38 -18.09
CA ASN A 29 11.41 -1.63 -18.53
C ASN A 29 10.11 -2.12 -17.87
N GLU A 30 10.15 -3.12 -16.98
CA GLU A 30 8.94 -3.66 -16.33
C GLU A 30 8.20 -2.61 -15.49
N LEU A 31 8.91 -1.69 -14.80
CA LEU A 31 8.26 -0.60 -14.05
C LEU A 31 7.63 0.42 -14.99
N ARG A 32 8.38 0.85 -16.02
CA ARG A 32 7.90 1.77 -17.05
C ARG A 32 6.59 1.26 -17.67
N PHE A 33 6.53 -0.03 -17.99
CA PHE A 33 5.33 -0.69 -18.50
C PHE A 33 4.23 -0.75 -17.44
N ALA A 34 4.49 -1.33 -16.26
CA ALA A 34 3.46 -1.55 -15.25
C ALA A 34 2.82 -0.24 -14.76
N SER A 35 3.61 0.82 -14.56
CA SER A 35 3.14 2.14 -14.13
C SER A 35 2.28 2.89 -15.16
N ARG A 36 2.16 2.35 -16.37
CA ARG A 36 1.26 2.82 -17.43
C ARG A 36 0.06 1.90 -17.64
N ALA A 37 0.10 0.70 -17.06
CA ALA A 37 -1.00 -0.26 -17.11
C ALA A 37 -1.96 -0.07 -15.93
N VAL A 38 -1.47 0.49 -14.82
CA VAL A 38 -2.25 0.83 -13.60
C VAL A 38 -1.88 2.25 -13.14
N ASN A 39 -2.64 2.84 -12.21
CA ASN A 39 -2.40 4.21 -11.74
C ASN A 39 -1.67 4.32 -10.38
N SER A 40 -1.36 3.19 -9.75
CA SER A 40 -0.58 3.10 -8.51
C SER A 40 0.08 1.73 -8.34
N ILE A 41 1.15 1.65 -7.56
CA ILE A 41 1.84 0.38 -7.21
C ILE A 41 2.21 0.38 -5.72
N GLU A 42 2.05 -0.75 -5.03
CA GLU A 42 2.61 -0.98 -3.70
C GLU A 42 4.04 -1.55 -3.83
N ILE A 43 5.04 -0.83 -3.29
CA ILE A 43 6.43 -1.28 -3.25
C ILE A 43 6.57 -2.35 -2.18
N ASN A 44 6.85 -3.58 -2.62
CA ASN A 44 7.04 -4.75 -1.75
C ASN A 44 8.51 -5.07 -1.43
N GLY A 45 9.47 -4.65 -2.28
CA GLY A 45 10.88 -4.98 -2.08
C GLY A 45 11.46 -4.48 -0.74
N SER A 46 10.98 -3.32 -0.27
CA SER A 46 11.33 -2.71 1.01
C SER A 46 10.94 -3.55 2.24
N PHE A 47 9.98 -4.48 2.09
CA PHE A 47 9.61 -5.42 3.14
C PHE A 47 10.76 -6.38 3.47
N TYR A 48 11.55 -6.79 2.48
CA TYR A 48 12.59 -7.81 2.63
C TYR A 48 13.96 -7.21 2.94
N ALA A 49 14.28 -6.04 2.38
CA ALA A 49 15.53 -5.35 2.62
C ALA A 49 15.36 -3.84 2.41
N LEU A 50 16.17 -3.04 3.11
CA LEU A 50 16.30 -1.62 2.81
C LEU A 50 16.79 -1.46 1.36
N GLN A 51 16.09 -0.63 0.61
CA GLN A 51 16.47 -0.29 -0.76
C GLN A 51 17.51 0.84 -0.72
N ARG A 52 18.22 1.05 -1.84
CA ARG A 52 19.14 2.17 -1.95
C ARG A 52 18.41 3.43 -2.43
N PRO A 53 18.86 4.63 -2.04
CA PRO A 53 18.30 5.90 -2.52
C PRO A 53 18.17 5.98 -4.05
N GLU A 54 19.16 5.47 -4.79
CA GLU A 54 19.16 5.52 -6.26
C GLU A 54 17.99 4.75 -6.89
N LEU A 55 17.51 3.68 -6.23
CA LEU A 55 16.35 2.93 -6.72
C LEU A 55 15.07 3.74 -6.59
N TYR A 56 14.86 4.41 -5.45
CA TYR A 56 13.68 5.25 -5.26
C TYR A 56 13.68 6.44 -6.22
N THR A 57 14.83 7.09 -6.43
CA THR A 57 14.97 8.15 -7.44
C THR A 57 14.66 7.63 -8.83
N GLY A 58 15.20 6.46 -9.22
CA GLY A 58 14.90 5.83 -10.49
C GLY A 58 13.41 5.51 -10.66
N TRP A 59 12.75 4.97 -9.63
CA TRP A 59 11.31 4.70 -9.66
C TRP A 59 10.47 5.98 -9.76
N TYR A 60 10.91 7.06 -9.11
CA TYR A 60 10.29 8.37 -9.29
C TYR A 60 10.42 8.85 -10.73
N ASP A 61 11.59 8.74 -11.35
CA ASP A 61 11.83 9.24 -12.71
C ASP A 61 11.16 8.40 -13.81
N GLU A 62 11.05 7.08 -13.63
CA GLU A 62 10.50 6.17 -14.65
C GLU A 62 8.97 6.18 -14.76
N THR A 63 8.27 6.64 -13.73
CA THR A 63 6.80 6.59 -13.64
C THR A 63 6.13 7.89 -14.09
N PRO A 64 4.86 7.86 -14.56
CA PRO A 64 4.15 9.06 -15.00
C PRO A 64 3.98 10.13 -13.91
N LYS A 65 3.74 11.38 -14.32
CA LYS A 65 3.34 12.46 -13.40
C LYS A 65 2.01 12.09 -12.73
N GLY A 66 1.90 12.36 -11.43
CA GLY A 66 0.68 12.03 -10.65
C GLY A 66 0.56 10.55 -10.27
N PHE A 67 1.50 9.70 -10.67
CA PHE A 67 1.57 8.31 -10.21
C PHE A 67 1.91 8.27 -8.72
N VAL A 68 1.31 7.34 -7.96
CA VAL A 68 1.54 7.22 -6.51
C VAL A 68 2.02 5.81 -6.16
N PHE A 69 3.02 5.72 -5.30
CA PHE A 69 3.47 4.49 -4.69
C PHE A 69 3.02 4.38 -3.24
N SER A 70 2.45 3.24 -2.85
CA SER A 70 2.46 2.84 -1.44
C SER A 70 3.79 2.14 -1.14
N VAL A 71 4.28 2.22 0.11
CA VAL A 71 5.55 1.60 0.50
C VAL A 71 5.34 0.64 1.67
N LYS A 72 5.62 -0.66 1.45
CA LYS A 72 5.56 -1.67 2.51
C LYS A 72 6.78 -1.57 3.41
N ALA A 73 6.55 -1.37 4.70
CA ALA A 73 7.61 -1.20 5.68
C ALA A 73 8.39 -2.51 5.91
N PRO A 74 9.66 -2.45 6.36
CA PRO A 74 10.49 -3.63 6.57
C PRO A 74 9.89 -4.65 7.56
N ARG A 75 9.91 -5.93 7.17
CA ARG A 75 9.54 -7.05 8.07
C ARG A 75 10.40 -7.10 9.33
N TYR A 76 11.59 -6.52 9.27
CA TYR A 76 12.47 -6.43 10.43
C TYR A 76 11.79 -5.72 11.61
N ILE A 77 10.97 -4.69 11.33
CA ILE A 77 10.24 -3.93 12.35
C ILE A 77 9.02 -4.71 12.87
N THR A 78 8.17 -5.21 11.97
CA THR A 78 6.87 -5.80 12.35
C THR A 78 6.93 -7.30 12.67
N HIS A 79 7.85 -8.05 12.07
CA HIS A 79 7.93 -9.51 12.22
C HIS A 79 9.08 -9.96 13.14
N ILE A 80 10.24 -9.32 13.03
CA ILE A 80 11.45 -9.74 13.76
C ILE A 80 11.52 -9.05 15.13
N LEU A 81 11.60 -7.71 15.13
CA LEU A 81 11.64 -6.92 16.37
C LEU A 81 10.28 -6.83 17.07
N ARG A 82 9.20 -7.01 16.30
CA ARG A 82 7.83 -7.03 16.85
C ARG A 82 7.55 -5.78 17.69
N LEU A 83 7.90 -4.62 17.13
CA LEU A 83 7.74 -3.29 17.72
C LEU A 83 8.64 -2.96 18.92
N ARG A 84 9.62 -3.80 19.28
CA ARG A 84 10.58 -3.51 20.35
C ARG A 84 11.79 -2.77 19.81
N ASP A 85 12.15 -1.64 20.45
CA ASP A 85 13.34 -0.83 20.13
C ASP A 85 13.43 -0.44 18.64
N VAL A 86 12.31 0.02 18.07
CA VAL A 86 12.15 0.21 16.62
C VAL A 86 12.47 1.62 16.11
N GLU A 87 12.81 2.56 16.99
CA GLU A 87 13.16 3.95 16.64
C GLU A 87 14.29 4.02 15.61
N LYS A 88 15.40 3.34 15.88
CA LYS A 88 16.54 3.28 14.94
C LYS A 88 16.19 2.52 13.65
N PRO A 89 15.57 1.33 13.69
CA PRO A 89 15.05 0.67 12.48
C PRO A 89 14.13 1.52 11.61
N ILE A 90 13.21 2.30 12.20
CA ILE A 90 12.33 3.21 11.46
C ILE A 90 13.15 4.37 10.87
N ALA A 91 14.06 4.98 11.64
CA ALA A 91 14.95 6.02 11.14
C ALA A 91 15.76 5.54 9.92
N ASN A 92 16.31 4.32 9.96
CA ASN A 92 17.03 3.73 8.83
C ASN A 92 16.11 3.50 7.61
N PHE A 93 14.88 3.05 7.84
CA PHE A 93 13.91 2.87 6.76
C PHE A 93 13.58 4.20 6.08
N LEU A 94 13.29 5.24 6.86
CA LEU A 94 13.02 6.58 6.33
C LEU A 94 14.24 7.17 5.60
N ALA A 95 15.45 6.94 6.14
CA ALA A 95 16.70 7.35 5.52
C ALA A 95 17.05 6.54 4.26
N SER A 96 16.46 5.35 4.03
CA SER A 96 16.85 4.47 2.92
C SER A 96 16.51 5.00 1.52
N GLY A 97 15.74 6.10 1.42
CA GLY A 97 15.38 6.70 0.14
C GLY A 97 13.89 6.91 -0.09
N VAL A 98 13.01 6.50 0.83
CA VAL A 98 11.55 6.63 0.64
C VAL A 98 11.11 8.07 0.36
N LEU A 99 11.79 9.06 0.95
CA LEU A 99 11.51 10.49 0.74
C LEU A 99 11.87 10.98 -0.68
N ALA A 100 12.71 10.25 -1.41
CA ALA A 100 13.04 10.56 -2.81
C ALA A 100 11.85 10.36 -3.76
N LEU A 101 10.79 9.68 -3.32
CA LEU A 101 9.53 9.56 -4.06
C LEU A 101 8.69 10.86 -4.08
N LYS A 102 9.03 11.88 -3.26
CA LYS A 102 8.42 13.23 -3.29
C LYS A 102 6.88 13.21 -3.33
N ASP A 103 6.25 13.78 -4.35
CA ASP A 103 4.78 13.79 -4.54
C ASP A 103 4.20 12.42 -4.91
N LYS A 104 5.03 11.47 -5.32
CA LYS A 104 4.64 10.09 -5.59
C LYS A 104 4.70 9.21 -4.33
N LEU A 105 5.14 9.74 -3.18
CA LEU A 105 5.10 9.03 -1.90
C LEU A 105 3.67 9.01 -1.36
N GLY A 106 3.03 7.85 -1.46
CA GLY A 106 1.73 7.55 -0.86
C GLY A 106 1.84 7.00 0.58
N PRO A 107 0.83 6.25 1.04
CA PRO A 107 0.83 5.68 2.38
C PRO A 107 1.96 4.66 2.61
N MET A 108 2.37 4.51 3.87
CA MET A 108 3.26 3.42 4.30
C MET A 108 2.45 2.29 4.92
N LEU A 109 2.64 1.07 4.41
CA LEU A 109 1.97 -0.14 4.89
C LEU A 109 2.79 -0.84 5.97
N TRP A 110 2.18 -1.08 7.13
CA TRP A 110 2.72 -1.85 8.25
C TRP A 110 1.95 -3.15 8.42
N GLN A 111 2.45 -4.22 7.79
CA GLN A 111 1.85 -5.54 7.85
C GLN A 111 2.44 -6.36 9.01
N PHE A 112 1.58 -6.95 9.85
CA PHE A 112 1.97 -7.77 11.01
C PHE A 112 1.78 -9.27 10.73
N PRO A 113 2.63 -10.17 11.29
CA PRO A 113 2.45 -11.61 11.11
C PRO A 113 1.26 -12.14 11.94
N PRO A 114 0.68 -13.29 11.58
CA PRO A 114 -0.41 -13.91 12.32
C PRO A 114 -0.03 -14.32 13.75
N SER A 115 1.26 -14.44 14.07
CA SER A 115 1.76 -14.70 15.43
C SER A 115 1.86 -13.45 16.30
N PHE A 116 1.63 -12.25 15.75
CA PHE A 116 1.62 -11.00 16.51
C PHE A 116 0.23 -10.78 17.11
N LYS A 117 0.15 -10.64 18.44
CA LYS A 117 -1.09 -10.40 19.16
C LYS A 117 -1.20 -8.94 19.57
N PHE A 118 -2.42 -8.43 19.66
CA PHE A 118 -2.69 -7.07 20.08
C PHE A 118 -2.28 -6.87 21.54
N ASP A 119 -1.50 -5.81 21.77
CA ASP A 119 -1.14 -5.25 23.07
C ASP A 119 -1.32 -3.74 22.91
N ALA A 120 -2.31 -3.18 23.59
CA ALA A 120 -2.70 -1.79 23.39
C ALA A 120 -1.57 -0.80 23.72
N ALA A 121 -0.79 -1.06 24.77
CA ALA A 121 0.28 -0.15 25.20
C ALA A 121 1.48 -0.19 24.24
N LEU A 122 1.89 -1.39 23.82
CA LEU A 122 2.95 -1.56 22.82
C LEU A 122 2.55 -0.94 21.48
N PHE A 123 1.31 -1.19 21.04
CA PHE A 123 0.83 -0.70 19.75
C PHE A 123 0.66 0.83 19.77
N GLU A 124 0.14 1.41 20.85
CA GLU A 124 0.06 2.87 21.00
C GLU A 124 1.45 3.52 21.00
N THR A 125 2.44 2.92 21.67
CA THR A 125 3.82 3.42 21.66
C THR A 125 4.37 3.49 20.24
N PHE A 126 4.14 2.45 19.44
CA PHE A 126 4.50 2.44 18.03
C PHE A 126 3.75 3.51 17.22
N LEU A 127 2.43 3.65 17.40
CA LEU A 127 1.64 4.64 16.66
C LEU A 127 2.08 6.09 16.97
N LYS A 128 2.43 6.40 18.23
CA LYS A 128 2.96 7.72 18.64
C LYS A 128 4.27 8.07 17.94
N LEU A 129 5.07 7.07 17.59
CA LEU A 129 6.38 7.25 16.97
C LEU A 129 6.26 7.60 15.48
N LEU A 130 5.16 7.24 14.81
CA LEU A 130 5.03 7.39 13.36
C LEU A 130 4.97 8.88 12.93
N PRO A 131 5.81 9.34 11.99
CA PRO A 131 5.78 10.71 11.52
C PRO A 131 4.59 10.96 10.59
N HIS A 132 3.80 12.01 10.86
CA HIS A 132 2.61 12.35 10.05
C HIS A 132 2.87 13.34 8.91
N ASP A 133 4.11 13.78 8.73
CA ASP A 133 4.55 14.59 7.60
C ASP A 133 6.02 14.32 7.24
N THR A 134 6.43 14.77 6.05
CA THR A 134 7.77 14.52 5.52
C THR A 134 8.88 15.27 6.25
N GLU A 135 8.57 16.37 6.96
CA GLU A 135 9.57 17.06 7.81
C GLU A 135 9.85 16.24 9.06
N ALA A 136 8.82 15.79 9.77
CA ALA A 136 8.96 14.91 10.92
C ALA A 136 9.65 13.58 10.53
N ALA A 137 9.32 13.04 9.35
CA ALA A 137 9.99 11.86 8.82
C ALA A 137 11.47 12.11 8.51
N LEU A 138 11.81 13.29 7.97
CA LEU A 138 13.20 13.68 7.73
C LEU A 138 13.98 13.85 9.04
N GLU A 139 13.40 14.52 10.05
CA GLU A 139 14.05 14.68 11.35
C GLU A 139 14.30 13.32 12.02
N MET A 140 13.35 12.39 11.92
CA MET A 140 13.57 11.01 12.37
C MET A 140 14.67 10.30 11.56
N ALA A 141 14.65 10.44 10.23
CA ALA A 141 15.63 9.83 9.34
C ALA A 141 17.08 10.28 9.63
N LYS A 142 17.28 11.55 10.02
CA LYS A 142 18.61 12.06 10.44
C LYS A 142 19.18 11.30 11.65
N GLY A 143 18.32 10.66 12.45
CA GLY A 143 18.71 9.78 13.55
C GLY A 143 19.14 8.37 13.13
N CYS A 144 19.29 8.08 11.83
CA CYS A 144 19.69 6.77 11.34
C CYS A 144 21.06 6.32 11.88
N GLU A 145 21.31 5.02 11.85
CA GLU A 145 22.55 4.42 12.34
C GLU A 145 23.73 4.69 11.41
N ALA A 146 24.96 4.67 11.93
CA ALA A 146 26.19 4.90 11.16
C ALA A 146 26.34 3.98 9.94
N ARG A 147 25.80 2.76 9.99
CA ARG A 147 25.79 1.82 8.84
C ARG A 147 25.03 2.32 7.60
N MET A 148 24.25 3.41 7.74
CA MET A 148 23.53 4.07 6.66
C MET A 148 24.38 5.13 5.93
N GLU A 149 25.62 5.36 6.37
CA GLU A 149 26.57 6.24 5.69
C GLU A 149 26.78 5.80 4.22
N GLY A 150 26.69 6.77 3.29
CA GLY A 150 26.73 6.51 1.85
C GLY A 150 25.54 5.74 1.28
N ARG A 151 24.50 5.49 2.08
CA ARG A 151 23.27 4.74 1.70
C ARG A 151 21.99 5.43 2.16
N SER A 152 22.08 6.71 2.51
CA SER A 152 20.98 7.50 3.05
C SER A 152 20.56 8.63 2.12
N TYR A 153 19.28 8.96 2.17
CA TYR A 153 18.66 10.12 1.53
C TYR A 153 17.99 10.97 2.62
N LEU A 154 18.58 12.12 2.92
CA LEU A 154 18.17 13.00 4.02
C LEU A 154 17.73 14.36 3.50
N GLN A 155 16.82 14.36 2.52
CA GLN A 155 16.29 15.55 1.89
C GLN A 155 14.79 15.40 1.63
N ILE A 156 14.10 16.54 1.57
CA ILE A 156 12.73 16.66 1.06
C ILE A 156 12.68 17.90 0.15
N ASP A 157 11.81 17.88 -0.86
CA ASP A 157 11.57 19.03 -1.73
C ASP A 157 10.54 20.00 -1.14
N ARG A 158 9.55 19.49 -0.38
CA ARG A 158 8.62 20.27 0.44
C ARG A 158 7.94 19.40 1.50
N LYS A 159 7.36 20.05 2.51
CA LYS A 159 6.48 19.40 3.48
C LYS A 159 5.25 18.82 2.79
N ARG A 160 5.00 17.52 2.99
CA ARG A 160 3.79 16.81 2.60
C ARG A 160 3.29 16.00 3.77
N ARG A 161 2.00 15.72 3.79
CA ARG A 161 1.43 14.78 4.75
C ARG A 161 1.94 13.36 4.47
N LEU A 162 2.28 12.64 5.53
CA LEU A 162 2.63 11.23 5.49
C LEU A 162 1.52 10.42 6.17
N ARG A 163 1.15 9.29 5.55
CA ARG A 163 0.01 8.47 5.94
C ARG A 163 0.46 7.04 6.20
N HIS A 164 -0.22 6.36 7.10
CA HIS A 164 0.13 5.00 7.51
C HIS A 164 -1.11 4.11 7.47
N ALA A 165 -0.91 2.87 7.03
CA ALA A 165 -1.91 1.82 7.07
C ALA A 165 -1.36 0.60 7.81
N VAL A 166 -2.20 -0.09 8.57
CA VAL A 166 -1.84 -1.28 9.36
C VAL A 166 -2.66 -2.46 8.87
N GLU A 167 -1.97 -3.56 8.52
CA GLU A 167 -2.62 -4.84 8.21
C GLU A 167 -2.38 -5.84 9.34
N ILE A 168 -3.49 -6.33 9.89
CA ILE A 168 -3.52 -7.33 10.96
C ILE A 168 -3.78 -8.73 10.39
N ARG A 169 -3.27 -9.75 11.09
CA ARG A 169 -3.48 -11.16 10.70
C ARG A 169 -3.85 -12.06 11.89
N ASN A 170 -4.22 -11.46 13.02
CA ASN A 170 -4.51 -12.17 14.27
C ASN A 170 -5.82 -11.66 14.88
N GLN A 171 -6.64 -12.59 15.36
CA GLN A 171 -7.98 -12.32 15.90
C GLN A 171 -7.97 -11.40 17.14
N SER A 172 -6.85 -11.34 17.89
CA SER A 172 -6.75 -10.46 19.07
C SER A 172 -6.85 -8.96 18.75
N PHE A 173 -6.71 -8.56 17.49
CA PHE A 173 -6.93 -7.18 17.05
C PHE A 173 -8.40 -6.84 16.77
N VAL A 174 -9.30 -7.83 16.80
CA VAL A 174 -10.75 -7.59 16.74
C VAL A 174 -11.20 -7.12 18.13
N ASP A 175 -10.79 -5.91 18.45
CA ASP A 175 -10.96 -5.22 19.73
C ASP A 175 -11.29 -3.74 19.46
N PRO A 176 -12.39 -3.19 19.99
CA PRO A 176 -12.74 -1.77 19.82
C PRO A 176 -11.63 -0.79 20.27
N ALA A 177 -10.81 -1.15 21.25
CA ALA A 177 -9.68 -0.33 21.69
C ALA A 177 -8.61 -0.18 20.60
N PHE A 178 -8.42 -1.22 19.77
CA PHE A 178 -7.54 -1.13 18.60
C PHE A 178 -8.06 -0.12 17.57
N VAL A 179 -9.36 -0.16 17.27
CA VAL A 179 -10.01 0.81 16.35
C VAL A 179 -9.89 2.24 16.89
N ALA A 180 -10.12 2.43 18.19
CA ALA A 180 -9.98 3.72 18.85
C ALA A 180 -8.54 4.27 18.75
N LEU A 181 -7.53 3.42 18.95
CA LEU A 181 -6.12 3.80 18.76
C LEU A 181 -5.84 4.22 17.31
N LEU A 182 -6.27 3.44 16.32
CA LEU A 182 -6.06 3.79 14.91
C LEU A 182 -6.71 5.14 14.57
N ARG A 183 -7.94 5.40 15.05
CA ARG A 183 -8.64 6.69 14.88
C ARG A 183 -7.90 7.85 15.56
N LYS A 184 -7.42 7.65 16.79
CA LYS A 184 -6.64 8.65 17.56
C LYS A 184 -5.39 9.10 16.79
N TYR A 185 -4.66 8.15 16.20
CA TYR A 185 -3.43 8.41 15.45
C TYR A 185 -3.64 8.57 13.94
N LYS A 186 -4.89 8.60 13.45
CA LYS A 186 -5.24 8.77 12.02
C LYS A 186 -4.55 7.75 11.11
N VAL A 187 -4.42 6.51 11.57
CA VAL A 187 -3.83 5.39 10.84
C VAL A 187 -4.94 4.54 10.25
N ALA A 188 -4.85 4.17 8.98
CA ALA A 188 -5.84 3.33 8.33
C ALA A 188 -5.71 1.87 8.78
N LEU A 189 -6.82 1.23 9.10
CA LEU A 189 -6.99 -0.20 9.07
C LEU A 189 -6.99 -0.63 7.60
N VAL A 190 -6.16 -1.62 7.26
CA VAL A 190 -6.19 -2.23 5.94
C VAL A 190 -7.39 -3.17 5.84
N VAL A 191 -8.25 -2.93 4.86
CA VAL A 191 -9.29 -3.89 4.44
C VAL A 191 -8.58 -4.98 3.64
N ALA A 192 -8.27 -6.10 4.30
CA ALA A 192 -7.53 -7.21 3.69
C ALA A 192 -8.46 -8.37 3.37
N ASP A 193 -8.73 -8.60 2.09
CA ASP A 193 -9.41 -9.81 1.63
C ASP A 193 -8.40 -10.94 1.42
N THR A 194 -8.52 -11.99 2.23
CA THR A 194 -7.51 -13.04 2.38
C THR A 194 -8.08 -14.45 2.19
N ALA A 195 -9.17 -14.57 1.42
CA ALA A 195 -9.91 -15.83 1.24
C ALA A 195 -10.28 -16.49 2.59
N GLY A 196 -10.74 -15.68 3.54
CA GLY A 196 -11.13 -16.13 4.88
C GLY A 196 -9.99 -16.56 5.81
N LYS A 197 -8.72 -16.46 5.39
CA LYS A 197 -7.58 -16.90 6.21
C LYS A 197 -7.39 -16.04 7.46
N TRP A 198 -7.47 -14.73 7.32
CA TRP A 198 -7.24 -13.75 8.38
C TRP A 198 -8.48 -12.88 8.62
N PRO A 199 -8.57 -12.17 9.77
CA PRO A 199 -9.74 -11.36 10.08
C PRO A 199 -9.98 -10.28 9.02
N TYR A 200 -11.18 -10.29 8.41
CA TYR A 200 -11.65 -9.27 7.48
C TYR A 200 -12.49 -8.24 8.22
N ARG A 201 -12.08 -6.96 8.21
CA ARG A 201 -12.76 -5.86 8.91
C ARG A 201 -12.67 -4.56 8.10
N GLU A 202 -13.66 -3.70 8.27
CA GLU A 202 -13.91 -2.54 7.41
C GLU A 202 -14.10 -1.23 8.20
N ASP A 203 -13.61 -1.19 9.44
CA ASP A 203 -13.64 0.02 10.27
C ASP A 203 -12.86 1.16 9.62
N LEU A 204 -13.57 2.26 9.34
CA LEU A 204 -12.94 3.50 8.91
C LEU A 204 -12.22 4.16 10.09
N THR A 205 -10.91 4.29 9.96
CA THR A 205 -10.00 4.69 11.03
C THR A 205 -9.12 5.88 10.65
N SER A 206 -9.16 6.29 9.39
CA SER A 206 -8.48 7.48 8.89
C SER A 206 -9.36 8.21 7.85
N ASP A 207 -8.78 9.19 7.16
CA ASP A 207 -9.43 9.92 6.07
C ASP A 207 -9.14 9.33 4.67
N PHE A 208 -8.54 8.15 4.63
CA PHE A 208 -8.37 7.35 3.42
C PHE A 208 -8.69 5.89 3.70
N VAL A 209 -8.93 5.10 2.65
CA VAL A 209 -9.11 3.65 2.75
C VAL A 209 -7.93 2.95 2.09
N TYR A 210 -7.44 1.89 2.72
CA TYR A 210 -6.38 1.05 2.19
C TYR A 210 -6.90 -0.37 2.06
N ILE A 211 -6.86 -0.94 0.87
CA ILE A 211 -7.42 -2.25 0.52
C ILE A 211 -6.29 -3.11 -0.03
N ARG A 212 -6.22 -4.36 0.44
CA ARG A 212 -5.35 -5.39 -0.15
C ARG A 212 -6.17 -6.61 -0.51
N LEU A 213 -6.13 -6.97 -1.78
CA LEU A 213 -6.90 -8.06 -2.38
C LEU A 213 -5.95 -9.21 -2.66
N HIS A 214 -5.95 -10.22 -1.79
CA HIS A 214 -5.04 -11.35 -1.87
C HIS A 214 -5.61 -12.52 -2.67
N GLY A 215 -6.82 -12.42 -3.22
CA GLY A 215 -7.52 -13.50 -3.91
C GLY A 215 -8.75 -13.96 -3.13
N ALA A 216 -9.83 -14.27 -3.86
CA ALA A 216 -11.17 -14.52 -3.31
C ALA A 216 -11.34 -15.91 -2.67
N GLU A 217 -10.73 -16.94 -3.25
CA GLU A 217 -10.94 -18.35 -2.83
C GLU A 217 -9.65 -19.00 -2.30
N GLU A 218 -8.53 -18.69 -2.95
CA GLU A 218 -7.21 -19.16 -2.57
C GLU A 218 -6.25 -17.98 -2.50
N LEU A 219 -5.62 -17.83 -1.34
CA LEU A 219 -4.65 -16.78 -1.05
C LEU A 219 -3.50 -16.81 -2.05
N TYR A 220 -3.30 -15.68 -2.72
CA TYR A 220 -2.31 -15.36 -3.73
C TYR A 220 -2.50 -15.99 -5.13
N THR A 221 -3.47 -16.88 -5.28
CA THR A 221 -3.60 -17.75 -6.47
C THR A 221 -4.88 -17.46 -7.27
N SER A 222 -5.99 -17.22 -6.57
CA SER A 222 -7.30 -17.03 -7.19
C SER A 222 -7.46 -15.60 -7.75
N GLY A 223 -8.07 -15.48 -8.93
CA GLY A 223 -8.54 -14.20 -9.45
C GLY A 223 -9.88 -13.84 -8.81
N TYR A 224 -10.35 -12.63 -9.10
CA TYR A 224 -11.70 -12.21 -8.69
C TYR A 224 -12.70 -12.46 -9.83
N SER A 225 -13.91 -12.90 -9.47
CA SER A 225 -15.02 -12.99 -10.44
C SER A 225 -15.52 -11.59 -10.80
N GLU A 226 -16.24 -11.46 -11.93
CA GLU A 226 -16.86 -10.20 -12.34
C GLU A 226 -17.77 -9.63 -11.23
N GLU A 227 -18.58 -10.50 -10.60
CA GLU A 227 -19.47 -10.13 -9.49
C GLU A 227 -18.69 -9.63 -8.26
N ALA A 228 -17.57 -10.28 -7.91
CA ALA A 228 -16.73 -9.83 -6.82
C ALA A 228 -16.09 -8.47 -7.12
N LEU A 229 -15.65 -8.24 -8.36
CA LEU A 229 -15.11 -6.94 -8.79
C LEU A 229 -16.19 -5.84 -8.83
N ASP A 230 -17.44 -6.18 -9.17
CA ASP A 230 -18.57 -5.24 -9.11
C ASP A 230 -18.87 -4.83 -7.67
N ASN A 231 -18.84 -5.77 -6.72
CA ASN A 231 -18.98 -5.47 -5.29
C ASN A 231 -17.85 -4.55 -4.81
N TRP A 232 -16.59 -4.86 -5.15
CA TRP A 232 -15.46 -3.98 -4.83
C TRP A 232 -15.59 -2.59 -5.44
N CYS A 233 -16.06 -2.48 -6.68
CA CYS A 233 -16.33 -1.20 -7.33
C CYS A 233 -17.37 -0.37 -6.54
N GLN A 234 -18.46 -0.99 -6.11
CA GLN A 234 -19.50 -0.34 -5.29
C GLN A 234 -18.95 0.15 -3.95
N ARG A 235 -18.24 -0.71 -3.22
CA ARG A 235 -17.62 -0.36 -1.93
C ARG A 235 -16.61 0.77 -2.06
N ILE A 236 -15.72 0.70 -3.05
CA ILE A 236 -14.73 1.75 -3.33
C ILE A 236 -15.41 3.08 -3.66
N THR A 237 -16.44 3.05 -4.49
CA THR A 237 -17.22 4.25 -4.85
C THR A 237 -17.86 4.87 -3.62
N LEU A 238 -18.49 4.06 -2.78
CA LEU A 238 -19.15 4.53 -1.56
C LEU A 238 -18.16 5.13 -0.56
N TRP A 239 -17.03 4.46 -0.31
CA TRP A 239 -15.96 4.99 0.53
C TRP A 239 -15.37 6.29 -0.03
N ASN A 240 -15.16 6.36 -1.35
CA ASN A 240 -14.64 7.56 -2.00
C ASN A 240 -15.57 8.77 -1.87
N GLN A 241 -16.89 8.53 -1.82
CA GLN A 241 -17.93 9.53 -1.55
C GLN A 241 -18.15 9.81 -0.05
N GLY A 242 -17.32 9.24 0.82
CA GLY A 242 -17.39 9.49 2.27
C GLY A 242 -18.35 8.57 3.03
N GLY A 243 -19.05 7.67 2.33
CA GLY A 243 -19.96 6.69 2.91
C GLY A 243 -19.26 5.47 3.50
N GLN A 244 -20.07 4.54 4.01
CA GLN A 244 -19.69 3.23 4.52
C GLN A 244 -20.74 2.23 4.02
N PRO A 245 -20.36 1.04 3.51
CA PRO A 245 -21.32 -0.01 3.15
C PRO A 245 -22.20 -0.43 4.33
N ASP A 246 -23.49 -0.65 4.08
CA ASP A 246 -24.44 -1.07 5.13
C ASP A 246 -24.13 -2.48 5.67
N ASP A 247 -23.52 -3.32 4.85
CA ASP A 247 -23.09 -4.68 5.16
C ASP A 247 -21.62 -4.74 5.64
N ALA A 248 -21.06 -3.61 6.07
CA ALA A 248 -19.66 -3.56 6.49
C ALA A 248 -19.38 -4.39 7.74
N HIS A 249 -18.28 -5.15 7.71
CA HIS A 249 -17.84 -5.95 8.85
C HIS A 249 -17.03 -5.11 9.84
N LEU A 250 -17.68 -4.56 10.86
CA LEU A 250 -17.06 -3.67 11.84
C LEU A 250 -16.59 -4.39 13.11
N ILE A 251 -15.54 -3.86 13.72
CA ILE A 251 -15.08 -4.22 15.07
C ILE A 251 -15.76 -3.31 16.10
N SER A 252 -15.90 -2.01 15.79
CA SER A 252 -16.41 -0.99 16.71
C SER A 252 -17.79 -0.50 16.31
N ASP A 253 -18.68 -0.37 17.29
CA ASP A 253 -20.01 0.25 17.13
C ASP A 253 -19.93 1.79 17.02
N ASP A 254 -18.79 2.39 17.41
CA ASP A 254 -18.59 3.84 17.33
C ASP A 254 -18.47 4.27 15.87
N LYS A 255 -19.27 5.28 15.49
CA LYS A 255 -19.23 5.84 14.15
C LYS A 255 -17.89 6.54 13.88
N PRO A 256 -17.29 6.34 12.69
CA PRO A 256 -16.10 7.07 12.30
C PRO A 256 -16.42 8.56 12.09
N PRO A 257 -15.42 9.47 12.19
CA PRO A 257 -15.62 10.86 11.80
C PRO A 257 -16.15 10.97 10.37
N SER A 258 -17.20 11.78 10.19
CA SER A 258 -17.78 12.05 8.87
C SER A 258 -16.76 12.72 7.94
N ARG A 259 -16.83 12.36 6.65
CA ARG A 259 -15.99 12.88 5.58
C ARG A 259 -16.86 13.08 4.34
N GLN A 260 -16.58 14.15 3.59
CA GLN A 260 -17.22 14.37 2.28
C GLN A 260 -16.68 13.42 1.21
N ALA A 261 -15.42 13.01 1.35
CA ALA A 261 -14.75 12.08 0.45
C ALA A 261 -13.55 11.43 1.16
N ARG A 262 -13.11 10.27 0.68
CA ARG A 262 -11.87 9.61 1.12
C ARG A 262 -11.04 9.22 -0.09
N GLU A 263 -9.73 9.41 -0.01
CA GLU A 263 -8.85 8.77 -0.99
C GLU A 263 -8.88 7.26 -0.77
N VAL A 264 -8.79 6.48 -1.85
CA VAL A 264 -8.79 5.01 -1.79
C VAL A 264 -7.53 4.48 -2.44
N TYR A 265 -6.85 3.57 -1.74
CA TYR A 265 -5.70 2.82 -2.22
C TYR A 265 -6.06 1.34 -2.23
N CYS A 266 -6.01 0.69 -3.39
CA CYS A 266 -6.37 -0.71 -3.56
C CYS A 266 -5.28 -1.45 -4.32
N TYR A 267 -4.71 -2.48 -3.71
CA TYR A 267 -3.62 -3.25 -4.30
C TYR A 267 -3.97 -4.74 -4.37
N PHE A 268 -3.88 -5.29 -5.57
CA PHE A 268 -3.96 -6.72 -5.81
C PHE A 268 -2.61 -7.37 -5.51
N ASP A 269 -2.61 -8.39 -4.66
CA ASP A 269 -1.42 -9.15 -4.21
C ASP A 269 -1.52 -10.63 -4.66
N ASN A 270 -2.50 -10.98 -5.51
CA ASN A 270 -2.73 -12.32 -6.06
C ASN A 270 -1.82 -12.64 -7.27
N ASP A 271 -0.51 -12.53 -7.04
CA ASP A 271 0.50 -12.46 -8.08
C ASP A 271 0.93 -13.82 -8.67
N VAL A 272 0.61 -14.96 -8.01
CA VAL A 272 1.14 -16.29 -8.35
C VAL A 272 0.72 -16.76 -9.75
N LYS A 273 -0.49 -16.40 -10.20
CA LYS A 273 -1.04 -16.79 -11.51
C LYS A 273 -1.28 -15.58 -12.44
N VAL A 274 -0.50 -14.51 -12.30
CA VAL A 274 -0.63 -13.28 -13.12
C VAL A 274 -2.01 -12.60 -12.97
N ARG A 275 -2.80 -12.94 -11.95
CA ARG A 275 -4.18 -12.44 -11.82
C ARG A 275 -4.23 -10.97 -11.45
N ALA A 276 -3.38 -10.56 -10.51
CA ALA A 276 -3.33 -9.20 -9.99
C ALA A 276 -3.37 -8.07 -11.04
N PRO A 277 -2.51 -8.04 -12.08
CA PRO A 277 -2.58 -6.96 -13.07
C PRO A 277 -3.89 -6.96 -13.88
N TYR A 278 -4.46 -8.12 -14.18
CA TYR A 278 -5.72 -8.21 -14.92
C TYR A 278 -6.92 -7.82 -14.07
N ASP A 279 -6.96 -8.25 -12.81
CA ASP A 279 -8.03 -7.87 -11.87
C ASP A 279 -7.97 -6.35 -11.58
N ALA A 280 -6.77 -5.79 -11.42
CA ALA A 280 -6.57 -4.35 -11.28
C ALA A 280 -7.09 -3.57 -12.50
N ARG A 281 -6.81 -4.03 -13.72
CA ARG A 281 -7.32 -3.44 -14.97
C ARG A 281 -8.85 -3.48 -15.05
N GLN A 282 -9.44 -4.62 -14.69
CA GLN A 282 -10.89 -4.78 -14.70
C GLN A 282 -11.58 -3.84 -13.70
N LEU A 283 -10.99 -3.66 -12.51
CA LEU A 283 -11.50 -2.72 -11.51
C LEU A 283 -11.33 -1.26 -11.94
N LEU A 284 -10.19 -0.91 -12.55
CA LEU A 284 -9.96 0.42 -13.15
C LEU A 284 -11.01 0.75 -14.22
N ARG A 285 -11.33 -0.20 -15.11
CA ARG A 285 -12.39 -0.05 -16.12
C ARG A 285 -13.75 0.24 -15.49
N ARG A 286 -14.15 -0.56 -14.50
CA ARG A 286 -15.43 -0.40 -13.79
C ARG A 286 -15.58 0.96 -13.13
N LEU A 287 -14.47 1.52 -12.65
CA LEU A 287 -14.40 2.83 -12.02
C LEU A 287 -14.22 3.99 -13.02
N GLY A 288 -14.14 3.71 -14.33
CA GLY A 288 -13.91 4.73 -15.37
C GLY A 288 -12.52 5.36 -15.33
N LEU A 289 -11.50 4.62 -14.84
CA LEU A 289 -10.14 5.12 -14.61
C LEU A 289 -9.11 4.61 -15.64
N GLU A 290 -9.56 3.93 -16.70
CA GLU A 290 -8.64 3.32 -17.67
C GLU A 290 -8.24 4.23 -18.85
N GLU A 291 -8.96 5.33 -19.09
CA GLU A 291 -8.80 6.20 -20.27
C GLU A 291 -7.40 6.84 -20.38
N ASN A 292 -6.73 7.08 -19.25
CA ASN A 292 -5.42 7.72 -19.19
C ASN A 292 -4.24 6.73 -19.10
N LEU A 293 -4.50 5.43 -19.24
CA LEU A 293 -3.48 4.40 -19.12
C LEU A 293 -2.85 4.12 -20.48
N GLU A 294 -1.52 4.28 -20.57
CA GLU A 294 -0.78 4.28 -21.85
C GLU A 294 -0.45 2.87 -22.37
N THR A 295 -0.52 1.83 -21.53
CA THR A 295 -0.18 0.47 -21.93
C THR A 295 -1.30 -0.53 -21.69
N THR A 296 -1.44 -1.45 -22.62
CA THR A 296 -2.35 -2.60 -22.53
C THR A 296 -1.55 -3.85 -22.19
N PRO A 297 -1.98 -4.67 -21.19
CA PRO A 297 -1.36 -5.96 -20.89
C PRO A 297 -1.06 -6.80 -22.14
N GLY A 298 0.15 -7.34 -22.25
CA GLY A 298 0.57 -8.20 -23.35
C GLY A 298 0.87 -7.51 -24.68
N HIS A 299 0.64 -6.20 -24.81
CA HIS A 299 0.92 -5.44 -26.03
C HIS A 299 2.18 -4.56 -25.86
N LEU A 300 3.08 -4.60 -26.84
CA LEU A 300 4.35 -3.84 -26.80
C LEU A 300 4.19 -2.35 -27.18
N GLU A 301 3.04 -1.98 -27.75
CA GLU A 301 2.75 -0.62 -28.16
C GLU A 301 2.64 0.32 -26.95
N GLY A 302 3.15 1.56 -27.09
CA GLY A 302 2.93 2.66 -26.13
C GLY A 302 4.01 2.90 -25.05
N ALA A 303 4.99 2.00 -24.84
CA ALA A 303 5.96 2.15 -23.72
C ALA A 303 7.45 2.03 -24.05
N LEU A 304 7.82 1.79 -25.31
CA LEU A 304 9.23 1.59 -25.72
C LEU A 304 9.65 2.37 -26.97
N ALA A 305 8.82 3.30 -27.47
CA ALA A 305 9.28 4.33 -28.39
C ALA A 305 9.95 5.47 -27.61
#